data_AF-A0A1B8T7K9-F1
#
_entry.id   AF-A0A1B8T7K9-F1
#
_cell.length_a   1.000
_cell.length_b   1.000
_cell.length_c   1.000
_cell.angle_alpha   90.00
_cell.angle_beta   90.00
_cell.angle_gamma   90.00
#
_symmetry.space_group_name_H-M   'P 1'
#
loop_
_entity.id
_entity.type
_entity.pdbx_description
1 polymer ?
#
loop_
_entity_poly.entity_id
_entity_poly.type
_entity_poly.pdbx_seq_one_letter_code
_entity_poly.pdbx_strand_id
1 'polypeptide(L)'
;MTTRNQSKARASAHRAMALAALHSNTSLAVRLKRYNHHRAIQRSLEAQPNACDWLENLEGDAWADACEEIAAALEAQGGAK
;
A
#
# COMPACT_ATOMS: atom_id res chain seq x y z
N MET A 1 -19.14 14.97 -6.67
CA MET A 1 -18.04 14.34 -5.91
C MET A 1 -17.11 13.70 -6.94
N THR A 2 -15.94 14.26 -7.20
CA THR A 2 -15.08 13.88 -8.34
C THR A 2 -14.36 12.56 -8.10
N THR A 3 -14.85 11.49 -8.72
CA THR A 3 -14.30 10.14 -8.82
C THR A 3 -13.04 10.07 -9.70
N ARG A 4 -12.12 11.05 -9.61
CA ARG A 4 -11.03 11.17 -10.60
C ARG A 4 -9.80 10.32 -10.28
N ASN A 5 -10.03 9.07 -9.84
CA ASN A 5 -9.03 8.01 -9.60
C ASN A 5 -8.56 7.91 -8.12
N GLN A 6 -9.37 7.25 -7.30
CA GLN A 6 -9.05 6.95 -5.90
C GLN A 6 -7.80 6.05 -5.76
N SER A 7 -7.57 5.14 -6.71
CA SER A 7 -6.41 4.24 -6.65
C SER A 7 -5.09 5.00 -6.80
N LYS A 8 -5.02 6.02 -7.66
CA LYS A 8 -3.87 6.94 -7.78
C LYS A 8 -3.64 7.76 -6.52
N ALA A 9 -4.70 8.26 -5.88
CA ALA A 9 -4.59 9.00 -4.62
C ALA A 9 -4.10 8.13 -3.46
N ARG A 10 -4.55 6.87 -3.42
CA ARG A 10 -4.10 5.88 -2.44
C ARG A 10 -2.66 5.43 -2.70
N ALA A 11 -2.28 5.20 -3.95
CA ALA A 11 -0.89 4.91 -4.33
C ALA A 11 0.06 6.06 -3.95
N SER A 12 -0.32 7.32 -4.16
CA SER A 12 0.48 8.48 -3.74
C SER A 12 0.57 8.60 -2.21
N ALA A 13 -0.49 8.28 -1.47
CA ALA A 13 -0.46 8.22 -0.01
C ALA A 13 0.55 7.19 0.50
N HIS A 14 0.59 5.98 -0.08
CA HIS A 14 1.62 4.99 0.28
C HIS A 14 3.04 5.43 -0.08
N ARG A 15 3.25 6.18 -1.17
CA ARG A 15 4.55 6.80 -1.44
C ARG A 15 4.96 7.75 -0.32
N ALA A 16 4.04 8.62 0.11
CA ALA A 16 4.31 9.56 1.19
C ALA A 16 4.62 8.84 2.51
N MET A 17 3.84 7.81 2.86
CA MET A 17 4.08 6.99 4.06
C MET A 17 5.42 6.25 4.00
N ALA A 18 5.81 5.72 2.83
CA ALA A 18 7.12 5.09 2.65
C ALA A 18 8.27 6.09 2.92
N LEU A 19 8.18 7.31 2.41
CA LEU A 19 9.19 8.35 2.66
C LEU A 19 9.20 8.79 4.13
N ALA A 20 8.04 8.93 4.76
CA ALA A 20 7.94 9.23 6.19
C ALA A 20 8.56 8.11 7.05
N ALA A 21 8.42 6.84 6.66
CA ALA A 21 9.07 5.72 7.33
C ALA A 21 10.61 5.82 7.27
N LEU A 22 11.17 6.34 6.17
CA LEU A 22 12.61 6.62 6.10
C LEU A 22 13.02 7.76 7.02
N HIS A 23 12.14 8.71 7.35
CA HIS A 23 12.47 9.80 8.27
C HIS A 23 12.26 9.46 9.75
N SER A 24 11.68 8.30 10.07
CA SER A 24 11.50 7.83 11.45
C SER A 24 12.85 7.62 12.16
N ASN A 25 12.90 7.90 13.46
CA ASN A 25 14.06 7.70 14.34
C ASN A 25 14.20 6.25 14.86
N THR A 26 13.44 5.31 14.32
CA THR A 26 13.55 3.87 14.66
C THR A 26 14.81 3.24 14.04
N SER A 27 15.12 2.00 14.42
CA SER A 27 16.28 1.29 13.88
C SER A 27 16.24 1.18 12.35
N LEU A 28 17.40 1.11 11.71
CA LEU A 28 17.52 1.04 10.25
C LEU A 28 16.72 -0.14 9.66
N ALA A 29 16.78 -1.30 10.31
CA ALA A 29 16.02 -2.48 9.90
C ALA A 29 14.51 -2.23 9.92
N VAL A 30 13.99 -1.55 10.95
CA VAL A 30 12.56 -1.21 11.08
C VAL A 30 12.12 -0.20 10.02
N ARG A 31 12.93 0.84 9.78
CA ARG A 31 12.68 1.85 8.74
C ARG A 31 12.60 1.21 7.36
N LEU A 32 13.55 0.34 7.03
CA LEU A 32 13.59 -0.35 5.74
C LEU A 32 12.41 -1.30 5.56
N LYS A 33 12.03 -2.05 6.60
CA LYS A 33 10.85 -2.93 6.56
C LYS A 33 9.57 -2.15 6.28
N ARG A 34 9.35 -1.02 6.98
CA ARG A 34 8.17 -0.14 6.77
C ARG A 34 8.17 0.52 5.39
N TYR A 35 9.33 0.97 4.91
CA TYR A 35 9.49 1.51 3.56
C TYR A 35 9.10 0.46 2.50
N ASN A 36 9.65 -0.75 2.61
CA ASN A 36 9.39 -1.84 1.67
C ASN A 36 7.90 -2.24 1.69
N HIS A 37 7.30 -2.33 2.87
CA HIS A 37 5.87 -2.62 3.04
C HIS A 37 4.99 -1.61 2.28
N HIS A 38 5.17 -0.31 2.51
CA HIS A 38 4.39 0.71 1.81
C HIS A 38 4.68 0.76 0.29
N ARG A 39 5.92 0.51 -0.14
CA ARG A 39 6.26 0.46 -1.57
C ARG A 39 5.70 -0.76 -2.28
N ALA A 40 5.57 -1.89 -1.60
CA ALA A 40 4.97 -3.09 -2.15
C ALA A 40 3.48 -2.87 -2.46
N ILE A 41 2.73 -2.32 -1.49
CA ILE A 41 1.33 -1.93 -1.67
C ILE A 41 1.18 -0.89 -2.78
N GLN A 42 2.04 0.14 -2.78
CA GLN A 42 2.03 1.17 -3.82
C GLN A 42 2.17 0.58 -5.23
N ARG A 43 3.10 -0.37 -5.42
CA ARG A 43 3.32 -1.04 -6.71
C ARG A 43 2.15 -1.92 -7.11
N SER A 44 1.53 -2.64 -6.17
CA SER A 44 0.37 -3.48 -6.48
C SER A 44 -0.84 -2.63 -6.90
N LEU A 45 -1.04 -1.47 -6.27
CA LEU A 45 -2.10 -0.53 -6.65
C LEU A 45 -1.88 0.09 -8.02
N GLU A 46 -0.63 0.35 -8.40
CA GLU A 46 -0.30 0.84 -9.76
C GLU A 46 -0.40 -0.25 -10.83
N ALA A 47 -0.13 -1.51 -10.45
CA ALA A 47 -0.22 -2.65 -11.36
C ALA A 47 -1.66 -3.10 -11.63
N GLN A 48 -2.61 -2.79 -10.74
CA GLN A 48 -4.01 -3.18 -10.89
C GLN A 48 -4.79 -2.16 -11.73
N PRO A 49 -5.20 -2.50 -12.97
CA PRO A 49 -5.94 -1.58 -13.85
C PRO A 49 -7.37 -1.28 -13.35
N ASN A 50 -7.94 -2.18 -12.55
CA ASN A 50 -9.29 -2.15 -11.98
C ASN A 50 -9.29 -1.80 -10.48
N ALA A 51 -8.19 -1.25 -9.95
CA ALA A 51 -8.12 -0.85 -8.55
C ALA A 51 -9.23 0.16 -8.18
N CYS A 52 -9.75 0.98 -9.12
CA CYS A 52 -10.88 1.87 -8.81
C CYS A 52 -12.16 1.09 -8.44
N ASP A 53 -12.51 0.02 -9.15
CA ASP A 53 -13.76 -0.73 -8.93
C ASP A 53 -13.76 -1.47 -7.58
N TRP A 54 -12.64 -2.11 -7.23
CA TRP A 54 -12.52 -2.79 -5.94
C TRP A 54 -12.54 -1.78 -4.79
N LEU A 55 -11.88 -0.63 -4.95
CA LEU A 55 -11.72 0.36 -3.88
C LEU A 55 -12.92 1.29 -3.67
N GLU A 56 -13.80 1.43 -4.65
CA GLU A 56 -15.07 2.14 -4.53
C GLU A 56 -16.08 1.40 -3.63
N ASN A 57 -15.95 0.08 -3.51
CA ASN A 57 -16.77 -0.75 -2.63
C ASN A 57 -16.24 -0.86 -1.19
N LEU A 58 -15.06 -0.31 -0.89
CA LEU A 58 -14.52 -0.28 0.47
C LEU A 58 -14.96 0.99 1.20
N GLU A 59 -15.84 0.82 2.20
CA GLU A 59 -16.24 1.88 3.13
C GLU A 59 -15.28 1.96 4.34
N GLY A 60 -14.91 3.17 4.74
CA GLY A 60 -14.23 3.43 6.03
C GLY A 60 -12.89 2.71 6.24
N ASP A 61 -12.75 2.09 7.41
CA ASP A 61 -11.53 1.46 7.92
C ASP A 61 -11.08 0.25 7.10
N ALA A 62 -11.96 -0.29 6.26
CA ALA A 62 -11.69 -1.46 5.41
C ALA A 62 -10.47 -1.28 4.51
N TRP A 63 -10.09 -0.04 4.19
CA TRP A 63 -8.86 0.24 3.44
C TRP A 63 -7.59 -0.20 4.17
N ALA A 64 -7.54 -0.08 5.50
CA ALA A 64 -6.42 -0.53 6.30
C ALA A 64 -6.31 -2.07 6.25
N ASP A 65 -7.43 -2.77 6.41
CA ASP A 65 -7.50 -4.23 6.30
C ASP A 65 -7.09 -4.71 4.90
N ALA A 66 -7.57 -4.05 3.85
CA ALA A 66 -7.17 -4.32 2.47
C ALA A 66 -5.66 -4.16 2.23
N CYS A 67 -5.02 -3.19 2.88
CA CYS A 67 -3.57 -3.01 2.80
C CYS A 67 -2.81 -4.14 3.49
N GLU A 68 -3.31 -4.62 4.64
CA GLU A 68 -2.73 -5.77 5.34
C GLU A 68 -2.89 -7.05 4.52
N GLU A 69 -4.06 -7.29 3.92
CA GLU A 69 -4.32 -8.43 3.03
C GLU A 69 -3.43 -8.41 1.78
N ILE A 70 -3.28 -7.25 1.12
CA ILE A 70 -2.36 -7.09 -0.01
C ILE A 70 -0.92 -7.37 0.42
N ALA A 71 -0.50 -6.86 1.58
CA ALA A 71 0.84 -7.11 2.09
C ALA A 71 1.05 -8.59 2.42
N ALA A 72 0.08 -9.24 3.07
CA ALA A 72 0.11 -10.67 3.36
C ALA A 72 0.18 -11.52 2.07
N ALA A 73 -0.62 -11.17 1.06
CA ALA A 73 -0.59 -11.82 -0.25
C ALA A 73 0.74 -11.65 -0.99
N LEU A 74 1.43 -10.52 -0.80
CA LEU A 74 2.76 -10.28 -1.37
C LEU A 74 3.86 -11.06 -0.63
N GLU A 75 3.79 -11.15 0.71
CA GLU A 75 4.70 -12.00 1.50
C GLU A 75 4.51 -13.48 1.14
N ALA A 76 3.27 -13.93 0.93
CA ALA A 76 2.96 -15.30 0.50
C ALA A 76 3.55 -15.64 -0.88
N GLN A 77 3.59 -14.67 -1.81
CA GLN A 77 4.22 -14.83 -3.13
C GLN A 77 5.76 -14.84 -3.05
N GLY A 78 6.35 -14.17 -2.05
CA GLY A 78 7.79 -14.19 -1.78
C GLY A 78 8.29 -15.46 -1.07
N GLY A 79 7.38 -16.29 -0.57
CA GLY A 79 7.67 -17.57 0.10
C GLY A 79 7.99 -18.75 -0.82
N ALA A 80 7.95 -18.57 -2.15
CA ALA A 80 8.45 -19.56 -3.10
C ALA A 80 9.97 -19.40 -3.28
N LYS A 81 10.74 -19.84 -2.29
CA LYS A 81 12.15 -20.21 -2.45
C LYS A 81 12.47 -21.45 -1.63
#